data_AF-A0A924N9K5-F1
#
_entry.id   AF-A0A924N9K5-F1
#
_cell.length_a   1.000
_cell.length_b   1.000
_cell.length_c   1.000
_cell.angle_alpha   90.00
_cell.angle_beta   90.00
_cell.angle_gamma   90.00
#
_symmetry.space_group_name_H-M   'P 1'
#
loop_
_entity.id
_entity.type
_entity.pdbx_description
1 polymer ?
#
loop_
_entity_poly.entity_id
_entity_poly.type
_entity_poly.pdbx_seq_one_letter_code
_entity_poly.pdbx_strand_id
1 'polypeptide(L)'
;MLFRGKQPEASIWRRFRASSDGFTFVQEDGVYTAHIVANAERVVDLFWTLTDLLGPAVDVHIDDLRSGRSWRGESLPLPDVRDTMARLRLLLARYGGIQISVFTSEDQISLNEHLELFIYSKSDKWLYLLEGRGLEEMSHVQTKSWKIKRQSFPAAPDLVNALASAAEKLGLTRG
;
A
#
# COMPACT_ATOMS: atom_id res chain seq x y z
N MET A 1 -26.43 52.08 18.77
CA MET A 1 -26.88 50.70 18.47
C MET A 1 -26.12 50.20 17.26
N LEU A 2 -25.34 49.12 17.42
CA LEU A 2 -24.59 48.46 16.34
C LEU A 2 -24.96 46.98 16.40
N PHE A 3 -25.57 46.48 15.33
CA PHE A 3 -26.07 45.11 15.23
C PHE A 3 -24.90 44.13 15.09
N ARG A 4 -24.82 43.20 16.04
CA ARG A 4 -23.90 42.06 16.06
C ARG A 4 -24.42 41.01 15.07
N GLY A 5 -23.97 41.06 13.82
CA GLY A 5 -24.24 40.01 12.84
C GLY A 5 -23.49 38.73 13.22
N LYS A 6 -24.20 37.61 13.38
CA LYS A 6 -23.61 36.28 13.53
C LYS A 6 -22.72 36.00 12.32
N GLN A 7 -21.43 35.76 12.52
CA GLN A 7 -20.60 35.11 11.52
C GLN A 7 -21.25 33.77 11.15
N PRO A 8 -21.44 33.45 9.87
CA PRO A 8 -21.80 32.09 9.48
C PRO A 8 -20.65 31.15 9.88
N GLU A 9 -20.91 30.30 10.88
CA GLU A 9 -20.10 29.13 11.18
C GLU A 9 -20.04 28.21 9.94
N ALA A 10 -18.85 27.61 9.77
CA ALA A 10 -18.56 26.53 8.83
C ALA A 10 -18.71 26.88 7.33
N SER A 11 -17.61 27.40 6.78
CA SER A 11 -17.34 27.33 5.34
C SER A 11 -17.55 25.91 4.82
N ILE A 12 -18.57 25.75 3.98
CA ILE A 12 -18.95 24.52 3.26
C ILE A 12 -17.73 23.92 2.53
N TRP A 13 -16.72 24.73 2.20
CA TRP A 13 -15.46 24.32 1.59
C TRP A 13 -14.61 23.38 2.44
N ARG A 14 -14.77 23.39 3.77
CA ARG A 14 -14.04 22.46 4.66
C ARG A 14 -14.64 21.04 4.64
N ARG A 15 -15.91 20.89 4.22
CA ARG A 15 -16.59 19.58 4.11
C ARG A 15 -16.26 18.83 2.81
N PHE A 16 -15.64 19.49 1.83
CA PHE A 16 -15.25 18.90 0.55
C PHE A 16 -13.75 18.63 0.41
N ARG A 17 -12.94 18.94 1.45
CA ARG A 17 -11.67 18.22 1.60
C ARG A 17 -12.03 16.82 2.06
N ALA A 18 -12.30 15.94 1.10
CA ALA A 18 -12.04 14.52 1.28
C ALA A 18 -10.71 14.42 2.04
N SER A 19 -10.71 13.70 3.17
CA SER A 19 -9.51 13.53 4.00
C SER A 19 -8.31 13.30 3.09
N SER A 20 -7.32 14.19 3.17
CA SER A 20 -6.01 13.97 2.58
C SER A 20 -5.55 12.56 2.94
N ASP A 21 -5.04 11.83 1.95
CA ASP A 21 -4.42 10.52 2.23
C ASP A 21 -3.29 10.77 3.24
N GLY A 22 -3.37 10.10 4.38
CA GLY A 22 -2.48 10.33 5.51
C GLY A 22 -1.46 9.23 5.66
N PHE A 23 -0.33 9.56 6.27
CA PHE A 23 0.64 8.58 6.73
C PHE A 23 1.17 8.91 8.12
N THR A 24 1.59 7.88 8.85
CA THR A 24 2.48 8.07 10.00
C THR A 24 3.90 7.78 9.58
N PHE A 25 4.86 8.43 10.23
CA PHE A 25 6.28 8.22 9.99
C PHE A 25 7.01 8.08 11.33
N VAL A 26 7.70 6.97 11.52
CA VAL A 26 8.42 6.68 12.77
C VAL A 26 9.80 6.12 12.47
N GLN A 27 10.74 6.35 13.38
CA GLN A 27 12.07 5.75 13.34
C GLN A 27 12.26 4.89 14.58
N GLU A 28 12.46 3.59 14.39
CA GLU A 28 12.70 2.63 15.47
C GLU A 28 13.83 1.68 15.04
N ASP A 29 14.77 1.40 15.95
CA ASP A 29 15.90 0.48 15.73
C ASP A 29 16.71 0.72 14.43
N GLY A 30 16.82 1.99 14.02
CA GLY A 30 17.54 2.38 12.80
C GLY A 30 16.78 2.17 11.49
N VAL A 31 15.49 1.81 11.56
CA VAL A 31 14.59 1.66 10.41
C VAL A 31 13.54 2.77 10.45
N TYR A 32 13.39 3.46 9.32
CA TYR A 32 12.30 4.40 9.09
C TYR A 32 11.10 3.65 8.54
N THR A 33 9.95 3.80 9.20
CA THR A 33 8.70 3.15 8.82
C THR A 33 7.65 4.20 8.50
N ALA A 34 7.13 4.15 7.28
CA ALA A 34 5.93 4.88 6.90
C ALA A 34 4.73 3.92 6.86
N HIS A 35 3.64 4.29 7.53
CA HIS A 35 2.36 3.58 7.41
C HIS A 35 1.33 4.49 6.76
N ILE A 36 0.96 4.12 5.53
CA ILE A 36 0.06 4.87 4.66
C ILE A 36 -1.32 4.19 4.67
N VAL A 37 -2.35 4.98 4.93
CA VAL A 37 -3.74 4.53 4.82
C VAL A 37 -4.52 5.46 3.90
N ALA A 38 -5.11 4.87 2.86
CA ALA A 38 -6.01 5.53 1.93
C ALA A 38 -7.17 4.60 1.55
N ASN A 39 -8.02 5.04 0.61
CA ASN A 39 -9.00 4.13 0.00
C ASN A 39 -8.30 3.00 -0.79
N ALA A 40 -9.02 1.89 -1.05
CA ALA A 40 -8.44 0.68 -1.62
C ALA A 40 -7.70 0.89 -2.95
N GLU A 41 -8.33 1.57 -3.91
CA GLU A 41 -7.73 1.86 -5.21
C GLU A 41 -6.48 2.72 -5.05
N ARG A 42 -6.58 3.75 -4.23
CA ARG A 42 -5.49 4.68 -3.97
C ARG A 42 -4.28 4.03 -3.31
N VAL A 43 -4.48 3.14 -2.32
CA VAL A 43 -3.38 2.40 -1.69
C VAL A 43 -2.68 1.48 -2.69
N VAL A 44 -3.45 0.78 -3.52
CA VAL A 44 -2.89 -0.11 -4.55
C VAL A 44 -2.14 0.67 -5.63
N ASP A 45 -2.65 1.84 -6.03
CA ASP A 45 -1.96 2.73 -6.96
C ASP A 45 -0.70 3.35 -6.33
N LEU A 46 -0.72 3.71 -5.05
CA LEU A 46 0.47 4.16 -4.33
C LEU A 46 1.52 3.04 -4.25
N PHE A 47 1.11 1.83 -3.89
CA PHE A 47 2.00 0.65 -3.91
C PHE A 47 2.66 0.49 -5.28
N TRP A 48 1.87 0.46 -6.35
CA TRP A 48 2.41 0.34 -7.70
C TRP A 48 3.28 1.54 -8.10
N THR A 49 2.90 2.78 -7.82
CA THR A 49 3.72 3.94 -8.23
C THR A 49 5.01 4.09 -7.43
N LEU A 50 5.00 3.78 -6.13
CA LEU A 50 6.17 3.95 -5.26
C LEU A 50 7.23 2.87 -5.50
N THR A 51 6.84 1.67 -5.96
CA THR A 51 7.83 0.64 -6.35
C THR A 51 8.75 1.06 -7.49
N ASP A 52 8.39 2.10 -8.28
CA ASP A 52 9.25 2.68 -9.31
C ASP A 52 10.52 3.32 -8.73
N LEU A 53 10.49 3.66 -7.44
CA LEU A 53 11.61 4.29 -6.73
C LEU A 53 12.57 3.28 -6.11
N LEU A 54 12.30 1.98 -6.27
CA LEU A 54 13.21 0.92 -5.83
C LEU A 54 14.36 0.74 -6.83
N GLY A 55 15.37 -0.01 -6.39
CA GLY A 55 16.47 -0.42 -7.26
C GLY A 55 16.00 -1.32 -8.43
N PRO A 56 16.83 -1.49 -9.48
CA PRO A 56 16.44 -2.20 -10.70
C PRO A 56 16.26 -3.72 -10.51
N ALA A 57 16.87 -4.30 -9.47
CA ALA A 57 16.71 -5.71 -9.09
C ALA A 57 16.04 -5.77 -7.71
N VAL A 58 14.92 -6.49 -7.63
CA VAL A 58 14.09 -6.55 -6.42
C VAL A 58 13.75 -7.99 -6.07
N ASP A 59 13.60 -8.23 -4.78
CA ASP A 59 13.00 -9.44 -4.26
C ASP A 59 11.50 -9.21 -4.09
N VAL A 60 10.72 -10.26 -4.31
CA VAL A 60 9.26 -10.22 -4.22
C VAL A 60 8.78 -11.37 -3.35
N HIS A 61 7.87 -11.05 -2.44
CA HIS A 61 7.13 -12.01 -1.65
C HIS A 61 5.63 -11.76 -1.78
N ILE A 62 4.87 -12.82 -2.05
CA ILE A 62 3.42 -12.77 -2.18
C ILE A 62 2.83 -13.83 -1.26
N ASP A 63 1.86 -13.46 -0.43
CA ASP A 63 1.06 -14.37 0.39
C ASP A 63 -0.43 -14.18 0.08
N ASP A 64 -1.07 -15.24 -0.39
CA ASP A 64 -2.53 -15.30 -0.55
C ASP A 64 -3.17 -15.97 0.67
N LEU A 65 -3.64 -15.14 1.59
CA LEU A 65 -4.25 -15.60 2.84
C LEU A 65 -5.53 -16.43 2.60
N ARG A 66 -6.19 -16.30 1.44
CA ARG A 66 -7.39 -17.12 1.15
C ARG A 66 -7.04 -18.56 0.86
N SER A 67 -6.01 -18.77 0.03
CA SER A 67 -5.61 -20.11 -0.38
C SER A 67 -4.49 -20.70 0.49
N GLY A 68 -3.85 -19.88 1.32
CA GLY A 68 -2.68 -20.25 2.12
C GLY A 68 -1.44 -20.48 1.25
N ARG A 69 -1.42 -19.97 0.02
CA ARG A 69 -0.29 -20.12 -0.91
C ARG A 69 0.62 -18.91 -0.80
N SER A 70 1.92 -19.16 -0.78
CA SER A 70 2.94 -18.14 -0.83
C SER A 70 3.89 -18.36 -2.00
N TRP A 71 4.47 -17.27 -2.48
CA TRP A 71 5.46 -17.27 -3.54
C TRP A 71 6.60 -16.31 -3.22
N ARG A 72 7.81 -16.67 -3.63
CA ARG A 72 9.01 -15.85 -3.49
C ARG A 72 9.81 -15.82 -4.79
N GLY A 73 10.36 -14.66 -5.11
CA GLY A 73 11.37 -14.51 -6.14
C GLY A 73 12.47 -13.57 -5.67
N GLU A 74 13.68 -13.82 -6.14
CA GLU A 74 14.88 -13.08 -5.73
C GLU A 74 15.54 -12.45 -6.96
N SER A 75 16.06 -11.23 -6.80
CA SER A 75 16.79 -10.50 -7.84
C SER A 75 16.03 -10.39 -9.19
N LEU A 76 14.71 -10.16 -9.12
CA LEU A 76 13.86 -10.00 -10.30
C LEU A 76 14.03 -8.61 -10.94
N PRO A 77 13.95 -8.49 -12.28
CA PRO A 77 13.93 -7.19 -12.94
C PRO A 77 12.69 -6.39 -12.53
N LEU A 78 12.89 -5.18 -11.98
CA LEU A 78 11.81 -4.31 -11.55
C LEU A 78 10.78 -4.03 -12.67
N PRO A 79 11.15 -3.79 -13.95
CA PRO A 79 10.17 -3.60 -15.02
C PRO A 79 9.18 -4.76 -15.15
N ASP A 80 9.66 -6.00 -15.08
CA ASP A 80 8.82 -7.21 -15.20
C ASP A 80 7.88 -7.36 -14.00
N VAL A 81 8.38 -7.07 -12.80
CA VAL A 81 7.57 -7.03 -11.58
C VAL A 81 6.48 -5.97 -11.70
N ARG A 82 6.82 -4.75 -12.12
CA ARG A 82 5.87 -3.63 -12.26
C ARG A 82 4.80 -3.92 -13.30
N ASP A 83 5.17 -4.48 -14.45
CA ASP A 83 4.24 -4.88 -15.51
C ASP A 83 3.27 -5.97 -15.06
N THR A 84 3.75 -6.87 -14.20
CA THR A 84 2.93 -7.95 -13.63
C THR A 84 1.98 -7.39 -12.56
N MET A 85 2.48 -6.55 -11.65
CA MET A 85 1.67 -5.92 -10.60
C MET A 85 0.62 -4.97 -11.17
N ALA A 86 0.91 -4.26 -12.26
CA ALA A 86 -0.02 -3.37 -12.95
C ALA A 86 -1.33 -4.08 -13.34
N ARG A 87 -1.25 -5.37 -13.70
CA ARG A 87 -2.38 -6.23 -14.10
C ARG A 87 -3.20 -6.74 -12.92
N LEU A 88 -2.64 -6.74 -11.73
CA LEU A 88 -3.29 -7.20 -10.51
C LEU A 88 -4.05 -6.08 -9.79
N ARG A 89 -3.75 -4.80 -10.06
CA ARG A 89 -4.25 -3.64 -9.30
C ARG A 89 -5.75 -3.65 -9.06
N LEU A 90 -6.55 -3.83 -10.11
CA LEU A 90 -8.00 -3.83 -10.01
C LEU A 90 -8.51 -4.96 -9.11
N LEU A 91 -7.93 -6.15 -9.25
CA LEU A 91 -8.31 -7.33 -8.46
C LEU A 91 -7.88 -7.17 -6.99
N LEU A 92 -6.69 -6.63 -6.75
CA LEU A 92 -6.20 -6.32 -5.39
C LEU A 92 -7.09 -5.30 -4.70
N ALA A 93 -7.40 -4.18 -5.35
CA ALA A 93 -8.25 -3.13 -4.78
C ALA A 93 -9.68 -3.64 -4.51
N ARG A 94 -10.19 -4.51 -5.38
CA ARG A 94 -11.54 -5.07 -5.26
C ARG A 94 -11.66 -6.10 -4.12
N TYR A 95 -10.68 -6.99 -3.99
CA TYR A 95 -10.83 -8.16 -3.12
C TYR A 95 -9.97 -8.07 -1.85
N GLY A 96 -8.80 -7.42 -1.87
CA GLY A 96 -7.83 -7.46 -0.76
C GLY A 96 -7.38 -8.90 -0.44
N GLY A 97 -6.94 -9.14 0.79
CA GLY A 97 -6.60 -10.45 1.34
C GLY A 97 -5.33 -11.10 0.79
N ILE A 98 -4.49 -10.29 0.13
CA ILE A 98 -3.18 -10.67 -0.39
C ILE A 98 -2.17 -9.74 0.27
N GLN A 99 -1.08 -10.28 0.78
CA GLN A 99 0.09 -9.51 1.18
C GLN A 99 1.13 -9.57 0.05
N ILE A 100 1.65 -8.42 -0.36
CA ILE A 100 2.71 -8.30 -1.36
C ILE A 100 3.80 -7.41 -0.81
N SER A 101 5.03 -7.91 -0.80
CA SER A 101 6.22 -7.14 -0.45
C SER A 101 7.18 -7.13 -1.62
N VAL A 102 7.65 -5.94 -2.00
CA VAL A 102 8.72 -5.74 -2.99
C VAL A 102 9.85 -5.01 -2.28
N PHE A 103 11.06 -5.56 -2.31
CA PHE A 103 12.15 -5.06 -1.48
C PHE A 103 13.52 -5.22 -2.12
N THR A 104 14.44 -4.43 -1.60
CA THR A 104 15.88 -4.43 -1.89
C THR A 104 16.62 -4.53 -0.55
N SER A 105 17.95 -4.40 -0.56
CA SER A 105 18.72 -4.30 0.68
C SER A 105 18.44 -3.02 1.49
N GLU A 106 17.88 -1.98 0.88
CA GLU A 106 17.72 -0.64 1.48
C GLU A 106 16.28 -0.28 1.81
N ASP A 107 15.34 -0.74 1.00
CA ASP A 107 13.93 -0.36 1.06
C ASP A 107 13.02 -1.56 0.84
N GLN A 108 11.89 -1.57 1.54
CA GLN A 108 10.80 -2.51 1.36
C GLN A 108 9.48 -1.75 1.28
N ILE A 109 8.68 -2.05 0.26
CA ILE A 109 7.31 -1.53 0.10
C ILE A 109 6.37 -2.73 0.20
N SER A 110 5.44 -2.69 1.14
CA SER A 110 4.55 -3.80 1.45
C SER A 110 3.09 -3.37 1.48
N LEU A 111 2.28 -3.98 0.62
CA LEU A 111 0.83 -3.93 0.69
C LEU A 111 0.36 -5.12 1.53
N ASN A 112 -0.35 -4.88 2.64
CA ASN A 112 -0.89 -5.96 3.45
C ASN A 112 -2.27 -6.42 2.94
N GLU A 113 -2.76 -7.52 3.52
CA GLU A 113 -4.04 -8.14 3.21
C GLU A 113 -5.25 -7.20 3.42
N HIS A 114 -5.09 -6.15 4.23
CA HIS A 114 -6.13 -5.19 4.56
C HIS A 114 -6.09 -3.93 3.68
N LEU A 115 -5.23 -3.91 2.65
CA LEU A 115 -4.99 -2.75 1.80
C LEU A 115 -4.51 -1.54 2.60
N GLU A 116 -3.55 -1.79 3.48
CA GLU A 116 -2.69 -0.79 4.10
C GLU A 116 -1.28 -0.93 3.50
N LEU A 117 -0.60 0.20 3.34
CA LEU A 117 0.72 0.24 2.73
C LEU A 117 1.77 0.62 3.76
N PHE A 118 2.82 -0.18 3.83
CA PHE A 118 3.97 0.03 4.69
C PHE A 118 5.21 0.22 3.85
N ILE A 119 6.06 1.15 4.27
CA ILE A 119 7.38 1.35 3.70
C ILE A 119 8.39 1.25 4.83
N TYR A 120 9.38 0.39 4.67
CA TYR A 120 10.52 0.27 5.57
C TYR A 120 11.77 0.71 4.82
N SER A 121 12.61 1.55 5.42
CA SER A 121 13.82 2.07 4.79
C SER A 121 14.93 2.31 5.80
N LYS A 122 16.18 2.22 5.34
CA LYS A 122 17.35 2.67 6.13
C LYS A 122 17.53 4.19 6.14
N SER A 123 16.72 4.93 5.38
CA SER A 123 16.82 6.39 5.26
C SER A 123 15.46 7.09 5.39
N ASP A 124 15.48 8.37 5.71
CA ASP A 124 14.29 9.20 5.89
C ASP A 124 13.67 9.68 4.56
N LYS A 125 14.25 9.33 3.40
CA LYS A 125 13.85 9.83 2.07
C LYS A 125 12.35 9.73 1.79
N TRP A 126 11.69 8.71 2.34
CA TRP A 126 10.27 8.45 2.10
C TRP A 126 9.35 9.49 2.72
N LEU A 127 9.76 10.17 3.79
CA LEU A 127 9.03 11.32 4.34
C LEU A 127 8.78 12.36 3.24
N TYR A 128 9.86 12.85 2.63
CA TYR A 128 9.79 13.88 1.59
C TYR A 128 9.14 13.38 0.30
N LEU A 129 9.33 12.10 -0.06
CA LEU A 129 8.73 11.51 -1.26
C LEU A 129 7.21 11.33 -1.15
N LEU A 130 6.69 11.10 0.06
CA LEU A 130 5.26 10.99 0.35
C LEU A 130 4.62 12.37 0.42
N GLU A 131 5.25 13.34 1.11
CA GLU A 131 4.81 14.74 1.14
C GLU A 131 4.77 15.34 -0.27
N GLY A 132 5.81 15.11 -1.08
CA GLY A 132 5.88 15.54 -2.48
C GLY A 132 4.79 14.94 -3.38
N ARG A 133 4.12 13.86 -2.93
CA ARG A 133 2.97 13.22 -3.60
C ARG A 133 1.62 13.67 -3.04
N GLY A 134 1.62 14.67 -2.15
CA GLY A 134 0.41 15.24 -1.56
C GLY A 134 -0.19 14.42 -0.44
N LEU A 135 0.58 13.50 0.17
CA LEU A 135 0.18 12.86 1.41
C LEU A 135 0.56 13.77 2.59
N GLU A 136 -0.26 13.75 3.63
CA GLU A 136 -0.02 14.54 4.85
C GLU A 136 0.51 13.63 5.97
N GLU A 137 1.59 14.04 6.61
CA GLU A 137 2.06 13.36 7.83
C GLU A 137 1.08 13.62 8.98
N MET A 138 0.71 12.56 9.68
CA MET A 138 -0.25 12.57 10.78
C MET A 138 0.33 11.88 12.00
N SER A 139 -0.07 12.31 13.20
CA SER A 139 0.28 11.62 14.45
C SER A 139 -0.36 10.22 14.55
N HIS A 140 -1.46 9.99 13.82
CA HIS A 140 -2.15 8.71 13.76
C HIS A 140 -2.95 8.59 12.46
N VAL A 141 -2.97 7.39 11.88
CA VAL A 141 -3.83 7.02 10.75
C VAL A 141 -4.88 6.00 11.20
N GLN A 142 -6.11 6.14 10.69
CA GLN A 142 -7.20 5.21 11.02
C GLN A 142 -6.96 3.87 10.34
N THR A 143 -6.57 2.85 11.12
CA THR A 143 -6.24 1.53 10.58
C THR A 143 -7.51 0.70 10.29
N LYS A 144 -7.46 -0.10 9.23
CA LYS A 144 -8.52 -1.04 8.84
C LYS A 144 -8.32 -2.43 9.46
N SER A 145 -7.12 -2.70 9.98
CA SER A 145 -6.67 -3.98 10.55
C SER A 145 -7.50 -4.52 11.74
N TRP A 146 -8.41 -3.74 12.33
CA TRP A 146 -9.13 -4.16 13.54
C TRP A 146 -10.37 -5.07 13.35
N LYS A 147 -10.82 -5.40 12.11
CA LYS A 147 -12.16 -6.03 11.95
C LYS A 147 -12.32 -7.23 11.03
N ILE A 148 -11.29 -7.71 10.35
CA ILE A 148 -11.45 -8.79 9.35
C ILE A 148 -10.62 -9.99 9.80
N LYS A 149 -11.28 -11.05 10.31
CA LYS A 149 -10.62 -12.33 10.60
C LYS A 149 -10.08 -12.91 9.29
N ARG A 150 -8.91 -13.56 9.29
CA ARG A 150 -8.32 -14.21 8.09
C ARG A 150 -9.32 -15.04 7.27
N GLN A 151 -10.28 -15.68 7.93
CA GLN A 151 -11.35 -16.50 7.34
C GLN A 151 -12.51 -15.71 6.69
N SER A 152 -12.48 -14.37 6.71
CA SER A 152 -13.60 -13.53 6.25
C SER A 152 -13.39 -12.91 4.87
N PHE A 153 -12.28 -13.22 4.21
CA PHE A 153 -12.09 -12.83 2.82
C PHE A 153 -12.95 -13.70 1.90
N PRO A 154 -13.85 -13.13 1.08
CA PRO A 154 -14.70 -13.91 0.20
C PRO A 154 -13.88 -14.61 -0.89
N ALA A 155 -14.44 -15.68 -1.45
CA ALA A 155 -13.83 -16.37 -2.58
C ALA A 155 -13.60 -15.39 -3.75
N ALA A 156 -12.38 -15.41 -4.29
CA ALA A 156 -11.94 -14.54 -5.37
C ALA A 156 -11.17 -15.34 -6.42
N PRO A 157 -11.82 -16.25 -7.16
CA PRO A 157 -11.14 -17.15 -8.10
C PRO A 157 -10.35 -16.38 -9.17
N ASP A 158 -10.86 -15.25 -9.64
CA ASP A 158 -10.17 -14.40 -10.62
C ASP A 158 -8.83 -13.88 -10.09
N LEU A 159 -8.80 -13.45 -8.82
CA LEU A 159 -7.59 -12.96 -8.17
C LEU A 159 -6.59 -14.11 -7.93
N VAL A 160 -7.07 -15.25 -7.44
CA VAL A 160 -6.21 -16.43 -7.19
C VAL A 160 -5.57 -16.92 -8.49
N ASN A 161 -6.33 -16.99 -9.58
CA ASN A 161 -5.83 -17.40 -10.88
C ASN A 161 -4.83 -16.36 -11.44
N ALA A 162 -5.15 -15.06 -11.33
CA ALA A 162 -4.26 -13.99 -11.77
C ALA A 162 -2.94 -13.99 -10.99
N LEU A 163 -2.95 -14.28 -9.70
CA LEU A 163 -1.74 -14.43 -8.87
C LEU A 163 -0.92 -15.65 -9.28
N ALA A 164 -1.56 -16.78 -9.54
CA ALA A 164 -0.85 -17.98 -10.03
C ALA A 164 -0.16 -17.71 -11.37
N SER A 165 -0.84 -17.06 -12.32
CA SER A 165 -0.25 -16.66 -13.60
C SER A 165 0.85 -15.61 -13.44
N ALA A 166 0.69 -14.66 -12.51
CA ALA A 166 1.72 -13.67 -12.19
C ALA A 166 2.98 -14.34 -11.61
N ALA A 167 2.81 -15.29 -10.69
CA ALA A 167 3.89 -16.05 -10.10
C ALA A 167 4.64 -16.88 -11.14
N GLU A 168 3.92 -17.56 -12.04
CA GLU A 168 4.50 -18.31 -13.15
C GLU A 168 5.29 -17.39 -14.10
N LYS A 169 4.72 -16.25 -14.49
CA LYS A 169 5.37 -15.28 -15.39
C LYS A 169 6.67 -14.73 -14.80
N LEU A 170 6.70 -14.47 -13.49
CA LEU A 170 7.87 -13.97 -12.78
C LEU A 170 8.84 -15.08 -12.36
N GLY A 171 8.52 -16.36 -12.61
CA GLY A 171 9.34 -17.48 -12.19
C GLY A 171 9.45 -17.63 -10.66
N LEU A 172 8.42 -17.23 -9.91
CA LEU A 172 8.43 -17.31 -8.45
C LEU A 172 8.36 -18.76 -7.97
N THR A 173 9.13 -19.09 -6.94
CA THR A 173 9.07 -20.38 -6.26
C THR A 173 7.96 -20.39 -5.22
N ARG A 174 7.32 -21.55 -5.01
CA ARG A 174 6.35 -21.73 -3.93
C ARG A 174 7.07 -21.86 -2.59
N GLY A 175 6.53 -21.20 -1.57
CA GLY A 175 6.91 -21.38 -0.17
C GLY A 175 6.18 -22.53 0.50
#